data_AF-A0A9E2MEW9-F1
#
_entry.id   AF-A0A9E2MEW9-F1
#
_cell.length_a   1.000
_cell.length_b   1.000
_cell.length_c   1.000
_cell.angle_alpha   90.00
_cell.angle_beta   90.00
_cell.angle_gamma   90.00
#
_symmetry.space_group_name_H-M   'P 1'
#
loop_
_entity.id
_entity.type
_entity.pdbx_description
1 polymer ?
#
loop_
_entity_poly.entity_id
_entity_poly.type
_entity_poly.pdbx_seq_one_letter_code
_entity_poly.pdbx_strand_id
1 'polypeptide(L)'
;MHDSPWPEEEEQWVIWNGSYGIVDTVTISRVEVGSGIRNAWLAEPYHMVGPFSLDELETGGQISFAACIVMSRQRWQEEQTALRRESLEKRRQAQKEMFEEFARYNERRSQRRSHFRQFNEKEQRELLNLPLEGALEASQIKAA
;
A
#
# COMPACT_ATOMS: atom_id res chain seq x y z
N MET A 1 -41.95 33.19 -5.58
CA MET A 1 -40.66 33.05 -6.28
C MET A 1 -39.73 32.38 -5.29
N HIS A 2 -39.54 31.06 -5.44
CA HIS A 2 -38.58 30.33 -4.63
C HIS A 2 -37.24 30.46 -5.32
N ASP A 3 -36.41 31.37 -4.84
CA ASP A 3 -34.97 31.29 -5.11
C ASP A 3 -34.50 30.02 -4.42
N SER A 4 -34.39 28.93 -5.18
CA SER A 4 -33.55 27.81 -4.79
C SER A 4 -32.11 28.35 -4.74
N PRO A 5 -31.46 28.43 -3.56
CA PRO A 5 -30.03 28.63 -3.53
C PRO A 5 -29.45 27.28 -3.94
N TRP A 6 -29.24 27.09 -5.24
CA TRP A 6 -28.19 26.16 -5.65
C TRP A 6 -26.96 26.57 -4.84
N PRO A 7 -26.37 25.69 -4.00
CA PRO A 7 -25.20 26.06 -3.25
C PRO A 7 -24.18 26.56 -4.27
N GLU A 8 -23.78 27.82 -4.09
CA GLU A 8 -22.72 28.48 -4.86
C GLU A 8 -21.59 27.47 -5.01
N GLU A 9 -21.35 27.02 -6.24
CA GLU A 9 -20.23 26.17 -6.68
C GLU A 9 -19.55 25.41 -5.54
N GLU A 10 -20.10 24.25 -5.13
CA GLU A 10 -19.50 23.42 -4.07
C GLU A 10 -17.99 23.42 -4.22
N GLU A 11 -17.27 24.05 -3.28
CA GLU A 11 -15.87 24.36 -3.48
C GLU A 11 -15.10 23.04 -3.59
N GLN A 12 -14.69 22.74 -4.82
CA GLN A 12 -14.14 21.45 -5.22
C GLN A 12 -12.64 21.43 -4.94
N TRP A 13 -12.25 20.64 -3.95
CA TRP A 13 -10.87 20.38 -3.56
C TRP A 13 -10.32 19.16 -4.31
N VAL A 14 -9.00 19.03 -4.35
CA VAL A 14 -8.31 17.86 -4.91
C VAL A 14 -7.74 17.05 -3.76
N ILE A 15 -8.02 15.75 -3.74
CA ILE A 15 -7.32 14.79 -2.88
C ILE A 15 -6.27 14.05 -3.72
N TRP A 16 -5.05 14.02 -3.21
CA TRP A 16 -3.94 13.29 -3.80
C TRP A 16 -3.39 12.28 -2.79
N ASN A 17 -3.35 11.00 -3.16
CA ASN A 17 -2.67 9.97 -2.41
C ASN A 17 -1.39 9.56 -3.14
N GLY A 18 -0.25 10.04 -2.67
CA GLY A 18 1.06 9.77 -3.28
C GLY A 18 1.50 8.31 -3.20
N SER A 19 1.02 7.55 -2.22
CA SER A 19 1.37 6.13 -2.05
C SER A 19 0.75 5.26 -3.15
N TYR A 20 -0.51 5.53 -3.50
CA TYR A 20 -1.22 4.80 -4.54
C TYR A 20 -1.22 5.49 -5.91
N GLY A 21 -0.81 6.76 -5.97
CA GLY A 21 -0.87 7.57 -7.19
C GLY A 21 -2.30 7.92 -7.61
N ILE A 22 -3.22 7.98 -6.64
CA ILE A 22 -4.65 8.26 -6.87
C ILE A 22 -4.87 9.77 -6.70
N VAL A 23 -5.56 10.37 -7.68
CA VAL A 23 -6.06 11.75 -7.61
C VAL A 23 -7.57 11.72 -7.78
N ASP A 24 -8.29 12.49 -6.98
CA ASP A 24 -9.73 12.68 -7.12
C ASP A 24 -10.15 14.11 -6.74
N THR A 25 -11.34 14.52 -7.17
CA THR A 25 -11.99 15.76 -6.73
C THR A 25 -12.96 15.46 -5.61
N VAL A 26 -12.91 16.25 -4.54
CA VAL A 26 -13.69 16.05 -3.33
C VAL A 26 -14.31 17.36 -2.86
N THR A 27 -15.43 17.26 -2.16
CA THR A 27 -16.06 18.38 -1.46
C THR A 27 -15.97 18.17 0.04
N ILE A 28 -16.24 19.21 0.82
CA ILE A 28 -16.30 19.12 2.28
C ILE A 28 -17.74 18.82 2.67
N SER A 29 -17.97 17.74 3.43
CA SER A 29 -19.33 17.37 3.85
C SER A 29 -19.70 17.87 5.24
N ARG A 30 -18.72 17.91 6.15
CA ARG A 30 -18.93 18.26 7.55
C ARG A 30 -17.85 19.22 8.00
N VAL A 31 -18.29 20.30 8.64
CA VAL A 31 -17.41 21.24 9.33
C VAL A 31 -17.91 21.40 10.76
N GLU A 32 -17.01 21.22 11.71
CA GLU A 32 -17.25 21.46 13.12
C GLU A 32 -16.37 22.61 13.59
N VAL A 33 -17.00 23.59 14.23
CA VAL A 33 -16.29 24.72 14.84
C VAL A 33 -16.07 24.40 16.31
N GLY A 34 -14.83 24.09 16.69
CA GLY A 34 -14.44 23.84 18.08
C GLY A 34 -13.35 24.82 18.50
N SER A 35 -13.45 25.43 19.69
CA SER A 35 -12.42 26.31 20.28
C SER A 35 -11.78 27.35 19.31
N GLY A 36 -12.51 27.80 18.29
CA GLY A 36 -12.03 28.75 17.28
C GLY A 36 -11.30 28.13 16.07
N ILE A 37 -11.21 26.80 15.96
CA ILE A 37 -10.67 26.09 14.80
C ILE A 37 -11.82 25.41 14.06
N ARG A 38 -11.89 25.61 12.74
CA ARG A 38 -12.83 24.89 11.87
C ARG A 38 -12.24 23.54 11.46
N ASN A 39 -12.70 22.45 12.07
CA ASN A 39 -12.34 21.10 11.68
C ASN A 39 -13.26 20.61 10.57
N ALA A 40 -12.71 20.10 9.47
CA ALA A 40 -13.45 19.61 8.33
C ALA A 40 -13.21 18.11 8.07
N TRP A 41 -14.21 17.49 7.46
CA TRP A 41 -14.17 16.15 6.88
C TRP A 41 -14.64 16.22 5.43
N LEU A 42 -14.01 15.40 4.59
CA LEU A 42 -14.40 15.30 3.18
C LEU A 42 -15.77 14.63 3.01
N ALA A 43 -16.37 14.80 1.85
CA ALA A 43 -17.55 14.05 1.44
C ALA A 43 -17.21 12.60 1.11
N GLU A 44 -18.25 11.77 0.97
CA GLU A 44 -18.09 10.41 0.45
C GLU A 44 -17.38 10.42 -0.91
N PRO A 45 -16.52 9.43 -1.20
CA PRO A 45 -16.20 8.25 -0.40
C PRO A 45 -15.16 8.49 0.71
N TYR A 46 -14.71 9.73 0.91
CA TYR A 46 -13.59 10.09 1.78
C TYR A 46 -14.00 10.68 3.14
N HIS A 47 -15.21 10.43 3.62
CA HIS A 47 -15.69 10.95 4.91
C HIS A 47 -14.82 10.59 6.13
N MET A 48 -13.98 9.55 6.00
CA MET A 48 -12.96 9.16 7.00
C MET A 48 -11.70 10.04 6.99
N VAL A 49 -11.54 10.91 5.99
CA VAL A 49 -10.41 11.85 5.85
C VAL A 49 -10.78 13.13 6.59
N GLY A 50 -10.28 13.21 7.81
CA GLY A 50 -10.52 14.27 8.78
C GLY A 50 -10.44 13.72 10.21
N PRO A 51 -10.47 14.58 11.24
CA PRO A 51 -10.55 16.04 11.16
C PRO A 51 -9.25 16.67 10.63
N PHE A 52 -9.37 17.70 9.80
CA PHE A 52 -8.27 18.59 9.42
C PHE A 52 -8.71 20.07 9.50
N SER A 53 -7.77 21.00 9.62
CA SER A 53 -8.08 22.43 9.72
C SER A 53 -8.53 23.00 8.37
N LEU A 54 -9.78 23.46 8.28
CA LEU A 54 -10.31 24.12 7.09
C LEU A 54 -9.68 25.49 6.88
N ASP A 55 -9.44 26.23 7.97
CA ASP A 55 -8.79 27.54 7.91
C ASP A 55 -7.37 27.44 7.31
N GLU A 56 -6.63 26.38 7.67
CA GLU A 56 -5.30 26.11 7.13
C GLU A 56 -5.37 25.71 5.65
N LEU A 57 -6.34 24.87 5.27
CA LEU A 57 -6.55 24.48 3.87
C LEU A 57 -6.90 25.69 2.99
N GLU A 58 -7.80 26.56 3.45
CA GLU A 58 -8.20 27.78 2.72
C GLU A 58 -7.03 28.78 2.62
N THR A 59 -6.28 28.99 3.71
CA THR A 59 -5.17 29.97 3.76
C THR A 59 -3.92 29.48 3.03
N GLY A 60 -3.55 28.22 3.23
CA GLY A 60 -2.35 27.62 2.65
C GLY A 60 -2.58 27.08 1.24
N GLY A 61 -3.83 26.78 0.88
CA GLY A 61 -4.21 26.09 -0.34
C GLY A 61 -3.92 24.59 -0.32
N GLN A 62 -3.39 24.05 0.77
CA GLN A 62 -3.15 22.62 0.95
C GLN A 62 -3.05 22.22 2.42
N ILE A 63 -3.37 20.96 2.71
CA ILE A 63 -3.18 20.33 4.00
C ILE A 63 -2.83 18.85 3.83
N SER A 64 -1.89 18.36 4.62
CA SER A 64 -1.54 16.94 4.65
C SER A 64 -2.36 16.21 5.72
N PHE A 65 -2.96 15.07 5.36
CA PHE A 65 -3.63 14.18 6.28
C PHE A 65 -3.25 12.72 6.00
N ALA A 66 -2.55 12.09 6.95
CA ALA A 66 -2.00 10.74 6.78
C ALA A 66 -1.18 10.61 5.48
N ALA A 67 -1.56 9.70 4.59
CA ALA A 67 -0.90 9.50 3.28
C ALA A 67 -1.49 10.36 2.15
N CYS A 68 -2.49 11.19 2.46
CA CYS A 68 -3.19 12.03 1.49
C CYS A 68 -2.81 13.51 1.68
N ILE A 69 -2.86 14.25 0.60
CA ILE A 69 -2.77 15.72 0.60
C ILE A 69 -4.07 16.23 -0.01
N VAL A 70 -4.78 17.08 0.71
CA VAL A 70 -5.95 17.81 0.21
C VAL A 70 -5.47 19.20 -0.18
N MET A 71 -5.82 19.67 -1.37
CA MET A 71 -5.33 20.94 -1.89
C MET A 71 -6.33 21.61 -2.82
N SER A 72 -6.17 22.91 -3.02
CA SER A 72 -6.94 23.64 -4.02
C SER A 72 -6.56 23.15 -5.42
N ARG A 73 -7.48 23.32 -6.38
CA ARG A 73 -7.23 22.99 -7.78
C ARG A 73 -6.03 23.76 -8.34
N GLN A 74 -5.83 25.00 -7.92
CA GLN A 74 -4.70 25.81 -8.34
C GLN A 74 -3.38 25.18 -7.89
N ARG A 75 -3.26 24.83 -6.60
CA ARG A 75 -2.06 24.18 -6.05
C ARG A 75 -1.77 22.85 -6.74
N TRP A 76 -2.81 22.07 -7.01
CA TRP A 76 -2.65 20.83 -7.76
C TRP A 76 -2.06 21.08 -9.16
N GLN A 77 -2.53 22.08 -9.90
CA GLN A 77 -2.00 22.36 -11.25
C GLN A 77 -0.53 22.77 -11.21
N GLU A 78 -0.13 23.53 -10.19
CA GLU A 78 1.25 23.97 -9.98
C GLU A 78 2.17 22.80 -9.60
N GLU A 79 1.73 21.91 -8.71
CA GLU A 79 2.60 20.91 -8.07
C GLU A 79 2.48 19.48 -8.63
N GLN A 80 1.45 19.17 -9.45
CA GLN A 80 1.16 17.80 -9.91
C GLN A 80 2.37 17.05 -10.49
N THR A 81 3.25 17.77 -11.19
CA THR A 81 4.41 17.15 -11.85
C THR A 81 5.44 16.70 -10.83
N ALA A 82 5.70 17.51 -9.80
CA ALA A 82 6.62 17.18 -8.72
C ALA A 82 6.04 16.04 -7.87
N LEU A 83 4.77 16.14 -7.49
CA LEU A 83 4.07 15.15 -6.68
C LEU A 83 4.01 13.77 -7.36
N ARG A 84 3.76 13.72 -8.68
CA ARG A 84 3.76 12.48 -9.44
C ARG A 84 5.16 11.86 -9.55
N ARG A 85 6.20 12.69 -9.71
CA ARG A 85 7.59 12.21 -9.74
C ARG A 85 7.99 11.59 -8.41
N GLU A 86 7.67 12.27 -7.30
CA GLU A 86 7.95 11.76 -5.96
C GLU A 86 7.20 10.44 -5.67
N SER A 87 5.91 10.36 -6.03
CA SER A 87 5.11 9.13 -5.90
C SER A 87 5.69 7.97 -6.69
N LEU A 88 6.18 8.22 -7.91
CA LEU A 88 6.81 7.18 -8.71
C LEU A 88 8.10 6.67 -8.06
N GLU A 89 8.92 7.57 -7.52
CA GLU A 89 10.17 7.21 -6.85
C GLU A 89 9.91 6.40 -5.58
N LYS A 90 8.96 6.83 -4.75
CA LYS A 90 8.53 6.08 -3.55
C LYS A 90 8.05 4.67 -3.89
N ARG A 91 7.23 4.53 -4.95
CA ARG A 91 6.76 3.21 -5.40
C ARG A 91 7.89 2.33 -5.93
N ARG A 92 8.87 2.90 -6.64
CA ARG A 92 10.07 2.16 -7.08
C ARG A 92 10.91 1.68 -5.91
N GLN A 93 11.11 2.53 -4.90
CA GLN A 93 11.86 2.17 -3.69
C GLN A 93 11.15 1.05 -2.93
N ALA A 94 9.83 1.19 -2.69
CA ALA A 94 9.05 0.15 -2.03
C ALA A 94 9.04 -1.19 -2.80
N GLN A 95 8.97 -1.15 -4.14
CA GLN A 95 9.10 -2.36 -4.97
C GLN A 95 10.48 -3.01 -4.84
N LYS A 96 11.54 -2.20 -4.80
CA LYS A 96 12.91 -2.69 -4.64
C LYS A 96 13.10 -3.36 -3.29
N GLU A 97 12.65 -2.72 -2.21
CA GLU A 97 12.69 -3.28 -0.85
C GLU A 97 11.92 -4.60 -0.77
N MET A 98 10.71 -4.65 -1.31
CA MET A 98 9.91 -5.87 -1.37
C MET A 98 10.64 -6.98 -2.16
N PHE A 99 11.27 -6.66 -3.29
CA PHE A 99 12.02 -7.63 -4.08
C PHE A 99 13.25 -8.15 -3.34
N GLU A 100 13.99 -7.28 -2.66
CA GLU A 100 15.14 -7.66 -1.84
C GLU A 100 14.72 -8.56 -0.66
N GLU A 101 13.62 -8.24 0.03
CA GLU A 101 13.07 -9.09 1.07
C GLU A 101 12.62 -10.46 0.54
N PHE A 102 11.94 -10.46 -0.62
CA PHE A 102 11.52 -11.70 -1.26
C PHE A 102 12.71 -12.56 -1.69
N ALA A 103 13.78 -11.94 -2.21
CA ALA A 103 15.03 -12.62 -2.53
C ALA A 103 15.66 -13.25 -1.27
N ARG A 104 15.79 -12.48 -0.18
CA ARG A 104 16.29 -12.99 1.12
C ARG A 104 15.43 -14.15 1.65
N TYR A 105 14.12 -14.05 1.55
CA TYR A 105 13.20 -15.11 1.97
C TYR A 105 13.38 -16.38 1.12
N ASN A 106 13.49 -16.23 -0.20
CA ASN A 106 13.71 -17.35 -1.11
C ASN A 106 15.08 -18.02 -0.91
N GLU A 107 16.14 -17.25 -0.67
CA GLU A 107 17.47 -17.79 -0.34
C GLU A 107 17.41 -18.64 0.93
N ARG A 108 16.80 -18.12 2.01
CA ARG A 108 16.60 -18.89 3.25
C ARG A 108 15.82 -20.17 3.02
N ARG A 109 14.78 -20.12 2.18
CA ARG A 109 13.98 -21.30 1.82
C ARG A 109 14.76 -22.30 0.98
N SER A 110 15.58 -21.82 0.05
CA SER A 110 16.45 -22.64 -0.80
C SER A 110 17.52 -23.35 0.04
N GLN A 111 18.15 -22.64 0.98
CA GLN A 111 19.11 -23.22 1.93
C GLN A 111 18.48 -24.30 2.82
N ARG A 112 17.26 -24.06 3.35
CA ARG A 112 16.53 -25.09 4.10
C ARG A 112 16.17 -26.31 3.25
N ARG A 113 15.77 -26.11 1.99
CA ARG A 113 15.53 -27.21 1.05
C ARG A 113 16.81 -27.98 0.73
N SER A 114 17.94 -27.28 0.57
CA SER A 114 19.26 -27.92 0.38
C SER A 114 19.61 -28.84 1.54
N HIS A 115 19.35 -28.42 2.79
CA HIS A 115 19.60 -29.24 3.98
C HIS A 115 18.82 -30.56 4.01
N PHE A 116 17.57 -30.57 3.51
CA PHE A 116 16.78 -31.81 3.38
C PHE A 116 17.10 -32.62 2.12
N ARG A 117 17.77 -32.02 1.12
CA ARG A 117 18.10 -32.68 -0.16
C ARG A 117 19.55 -33.19 -0.21
N GLN A 118 20.32 -32.98 0.87
CA GLN A 118 21.68 -33.48 1.04
C GLN A 118 21.74 -34.85 1.74
N PHE A 119 20.63 -35.55 1.87
CA PHE A 119 20.72 -36.97 2.19
C PHE A 119 21.07 -37.72 0.92
N ASN A 120 22.27 -38.30 0.91
CA ASN A 120 22.73 -39.18 -0.15
C ASN A 120 21.78 -40.39 -0.20
N GLU A 121 21.07 -40.57 -1.31
CA GLU A 121 20.07 -41.62 -1.48
C GLU A 121 20.64 -43.02 -1.19
N LYS A 122 21.94 -43.23 -1.48
CA LYS A 122 22.66 -44.47 -1.15
C LYS A 122 22.82 -44.68 0.36
N GLU A 123 23.19 -43.64 1.11
CA GLU A 123 23.36 -43.72 2.57
C GLU A 123 22.02 -43.97 3.27
N GLN A 124 20.92 -43.39 2.77
CA GLN A 124 19.59 -43.64 3.32
C GLN A 124 19.11 -45.07 3.07
N ARG A 125 19.38 -45.61 1.88
CA ARG A 125 19.06 -47.00 1.56
C ARG A 125 19.86 -47.96 2.42
N GLU A 126 21.15 -47.68 2.64
CA GLU A 126 21.99 -48.46 3.53
C GLU A 126 21.46 -48.47 4.97
N LEU A 127 21.06 -47.30 5.50
CA LEU A 127 20.54 -47.17 6.86
C LEU A 127 19.21 -47.91 7.07
N LEU A 128 18.39 -48.01 6.02
CA LEU A 128 17.10 -48.70 6.02
C LEU A 128 17.18 -50.15 5.51
N ASN A 129 18.38 -50.69 5.26
CA ASN A 129 18.61 -52.01 4.66
C ASN A 129 17.83 -52.23 3.34
N LEU A 130 17.64 -51.16 2.56
CA LEU A 130 16.98 -51.21 1.26
C LEU A 130 17.98 -51.47 0.13
N PRO A 131 17.55 -52.04 -1.00
CA PRO A 131 18.41 -52.25 -2.16
C PRO A 131 19.06 -50.95 -2.63
N LEU A 132 20.40 -50.93 -2.74
CA LEU A 132 21.19 -49.72 -3.05
C LEU A 132 20.95 -49.18 -4.46
N GLU A 133 20.51 -50.02 -5.40
CA GLU A 133 20.26 -49.68 -6.80
C GLU A 133 18.99 -50.36 -7.29
N GLY A 134 18.27 -49.71 -8.23
CA GLY A 134 17.02 -50.22 -8.80
C GLY A 134 15.75 -49.64 -8.17
N ALA A 135 14.61 -49.96 -8.79
CA ALA A 135 13.29 -49.51 -8.33
C ALA A 135 12.90 -50.20 -7.02
N LEU A 136 12.39 -49.43 -6.06
CA LEU A 136 11.90 -49.97 -4.78
C LEU A 136 10.49 -50.52 -4.96
N GLU A 137 10.27 -51.75 -4.51
CA GLU A 137 8.94 -52.30 -4.40
C GLU A 137 8.28 -51.93 -3.07
N ALA A 138 6.95 -51.81 -3.07
CA ALA A 138 6.18 -51.46 -1.87
C ALA A 138 6.33 -52.49 -0.72
N SER A 139 6.70 -53.72 -1.05
CA SER A 139 7.03 -54.79 -0.10
C SER A 139 8.34 -54.50 0.65
N GLN A 140 9.35 -53.95 -0.03
CA GLN A 140 10.67 -53.64 0.52
C GLN A 140 10.61 -52.42 1.46
N ILE A 141 9.82 -51.41 1.10
CA ILE A 141 9.62 -50.20 1.92
C ILE A 141 8.91 -50.53 3.24
N LYS A 142 7.99 -51.49 3.25
CA LYS A 142 7.25 -51.89 4.46
C LYS A 142 8.02 -52.79 5.42
N ALA A 143 9.12 -53.37 4.96
CA ALA A 143 9.95 -54.29 5.74
C ALA A 143 11.11 -53.59 6.46
N ALA A 144 11.39 -52.34 6.12
CA ALA A 144 12.34 -51.46 6.79
C ALA A 144 11.67 -50.69 7.94
#